data_AF-A0A7C2Y6A0-F1
#
_entry.id   AF-A0A7C2Y6A0-F1
#
_cell.length_a   1.000
_cell.length_b   1.000
_cell.length_c   1.000
_cell.angle_alpha   90.00
_cell.angle_beta   90.00
_cell.angle_gamma   90.00
#
_symmetry.space_group_name_H-M   'P 1'
#
loop_
_entity.id
_entity.type
_entity.pdbx_description
1 polymer ?
#
loop_
_entity_poly.entity_id
_entity_poly.type
_entity_poly.pdbx_seq_one_letter_code
_entity_poly.pdbx_strand_id
1 'polypeptide(L)'
;MWKYILFLVAYHTLGRLPLAVLYRICDLVGEALYLVAPTLRRRVSDNMRHVLGPQAPRREVRWATRRVFRNVARYYADLITIPRLDPKEFHDRRLR
;
A
#
# COMPACT_ATOMS: atom_id res chain seq x y z
N MET A 1 -2.15 4.52 21.45
CA MET A 1 -0.76 5.00 21.62
C MET A 1 0.27 4.19 20.84
N TRP A 2 0.37 2.86 20.96
CA TRP A 2 1.44 2.10 20.29
C TRP A 2 1.49 2.24 18.75
N LYS A 3 0.33 2.26 18.06
CA LYS A 3 0.27 2.48 16.60
C LYS A 3 0.85 3.84 16.18
N TYR A 4 0.62 4.86 17.02
CA TYR A 4 1.14 6.20 16.80
C TYR A 4 2.67 6.23 16.98
N ILE A 5 3.20 5.56 18.02
CA ILE A 5 4.64 5.42 18.23
C ILE A 5 5.28 4.65 17.06
N LEU A 6 4.68 3.54 16.63
CA LEU A 6 5.14 2.79 15.46
C LEU A 6 5.19 3.67 14.21
N PHE A 7 4.17 4.49 14.00
CA PHE A 7 4.12 5.43 12.89
C PHE A 7 5.24 6.48 12.99
N LEU A 8 5.48 7.06 14.18
CA LEU A 8 6.59 8.00 14.39
C LEU A 8 7.95 7.35 14.12
N VAL A 9 8.16 6.12 14.59
CA VAL A 9 9.38 5.37 14.31
C VAL A 9 9.54 5.16 12.81
N ALA A 10 8.49 4.70 12.11
CA ALA A 10 8.53 4.52 10.66
C ALA A 10 8.81 5.83 9.91
N TYR A 11 8.17 6.93 10.33
CA TYR A 11 8.43 8.27 9.82
C TYR A 11 9.89 8.69 10.02
N HIS A 12 10.43 8.55 11.23
CA HIS A 12 11.82 8.90 11.56
C HIS A 12 12.85 7.87 11.11
N THR A 13 12.48 6.78 10.45
CA THR A 13 13.43 5.78 9.91
C THR A 13 13.19 5.60 8.42
N LEU A 14 12.18 4.83 8.05
CA LEU A 14 11.83 4.48 6.67
C LEU A 14 11.46 5.69 5.81
N GLY A 15 10.83 6.71 6.39
CA GLY A 15 10.43 7.89 5.62
C GLY A 15 11.61 8.71 5.06
N ARG A 16 12.87 8.42 5.44
CA ARG A 16 14.06 9.09 4.88
C ARG A 16 14.59 8.40 3.62
N LEU A 17 14.10 7.21 3.32
CA LEU A 17 14.49 6.47 2.13
C LEU A 17 13.86 7.13 0.89
N PRO A 18 14.51 7.02 -0.29
CA PRO A 18 13.88 7.41 -1.54
C PRO A 18 12.57 6.64 -1.75
N LEU A 19 11.53 7.33 -2.23
CA LEU A 19 10.19 6.75 -2.39
C LEU A 19 10.18 5.47 -3.23
N ALA A 20 11.02 5.41 -4.27
CA ALA A 20 11.17 4.22 -5.10
C ALA A 20 11.65 2.99 -4.31
N VAL A 21 12.61 3.17 -3.39
CA VAL A 21 13.10 2.08 -2.51
C VAL A 21 11.99 1.64 -1.57
N LEU A 22 11.29 2.60 -0.97
CA LEU A 22 10.20 2.32 -0.05
C LEU A 22 9.05 1.54 -0.72
N TYR A 23 8.70 1.88 -1.97
CA TYR A 23 7.73 1.11 -2.75
C TYR A 23 8.17 -0.33 -3.03
N ARG A 24 9.47 -0.59 -3.28
CA ARG A 24 9.97 -1.97 -3.43
C ARG A 24 9.83 -2.76 -2.14
N ILE A 25 10.15 -2.15 -1.00
CA ILE A 25 9.93 -2.76 0.33
C ILE A 25 8.44 -3.06 0.52
N CYS A 26 7.57 -2.08 0.26
CA CYS A 26 6.12 -2.25 0.40
C CYS A 26 5.53 -3.31 -0.55
N ASP A 27 6.07 -3.47 -1.76
CA ASP A 27 5.66 -4.54 -2.67
C ASP A 27 5.99 -5.93 -2.09
N LEU A 28 7.18 -6.09 -1.51
CA LEU A 28 7.59 -7.32 -0.85
C LEU A 28 6.73 -7.61 0.39
N VAL A 29 6.49 -6.58 1.22
CA VAL A 29 5.64 -6.70 2.41
C VAL A 29 4.20 -7.04 2.03
N GLY A 30 3.62 -6.35 1.05
CA GLY A 30 2.27 -6.62 0.56
C GLY A 30 2.15 -8.02 -0.02
N GLU A 31 3.18 -8.50 -0.73
CA GLU A 31 3.23 -9.86 -1.24
C GLU A 31 3.30 -10.89 -0.11
N ALA A 32 4.21 -10.72 0.84
CA ALA A 32 4.34 -11.59 2.00
C ALA A 32 3.02 -11.66 2.78
N LEU A 33 2.40 -10.51 3.04
CA LEU A 33 1.13 -10.42 3.76
C LEU A 33 -0.01 -11.13 3.02
N TYR A 34 -0.07 -11.03 1.69
CA TYR A 34 -1.04 -11.77 0.88
C TYR A 34 -0.89 -13.30 1.01
N LEU A 35 0.35 -13.78 1.15
CA LEU A 35 0.65 -15.20 1.30
C LEU A 35 0.32 -15.71 2.71
N VAL A 36 0.71 -14.96 3.76
CA VAL A 36 0.65 -15.43 5.15
C VAL A 36 -0.64 -15.07 5.90
N ALA A 37 -1.48 -14.16 5.39
CA ALA A 37 -2.71 -13.72 6.06
C ALA A 37 -3.99 -14.21 5.34
N PRO A 38 -4.32 -15.52 5.39
CA PRO A 38 -5.43 -16.09 4.62
C PRO A 38 -6.80 -15.49 5.01
N THR A 39 -7.01 -15.16 6.29
CA THR A 39 -8.27 -14.54 6.75
C THR A 39 -8.44 -13.12 6.20
N LEU A 40 -7.37 -12.32 6.19
CA LEU A 40 -7.40 -10.99 5.59
C LEU A 40 -7.61 -11.09 4.07
N ARG A 41 -6.94 -12.04 3.42
CA ARG A 41 -7.08 -12.29 1.98
C ARG A 41 -8.51 -12.61 1.59
N ARG A 42 -9.22 -13.44 2.37
CA ARG A 42 -10.65 -13.73 2.15
C ARG A 42 -11.50 -12.47 2.21
N ARG A 43 -11.39 -11.69 3.30
CA ARG A 43 -12.14 -10.43 3.47
C ARG A 43 -11.92 -9.44 2.34
N VAL A 44 -10.66 -9.23 1.93
CA VAL A 44 -10.34 -8.34 0.81
C VAL A 44 -10.87 -8.89 -0.51
N SER A 45 -10.80 -10.20 -0.73
CA SER A 45 -11.36 -10.85 -1.92
C SER A 45 -12.87 -10.72 -1.99
N ASP A 46 -13.57 -10.82 -0.86
CA ASP A 46 -15.01 -10.64 -0.79
C ASP A 46 -15.39 -9.19 -1.14
N ASN A 47 -14.65 -8.21 -0.59
CA ASN A 47 -14.81 -6.80 -0.97
C ASN A 47 -14.58 -6.59 -2.47
N MET A 48 -13.53 -7.18 -3.04
CA MET A 48 -13.25 -7.06 -4.47
C MET A 48 -14.33 -7.72 -5.33
N ARG A 49 -14.93 -8.82 -4.89
CA ARG A 49 -16.05 -9.46 -5.60
C ARG A 49 -17.33 -8.63 -5.54
N HIS A 50 -17.54 -7.90 -4.46
CA HIS A 50 -18.64 -6.93 -4.37
C HIS A 50 -18.42 -5.73 -5.31
N VAL A 51 -17.21 -5.15 -5.32
CA VAL A 51 -16.87 -3.99 -6.16
C VAL A 51 -16.86 -4.32 -7.65
N LEU A 52 -16.24 -5.43 -8.05
CA LEU A 52 -16.15 -5.85 -9.46
C LEU A 52 -17.44 -6.49 -9.99
N GLY A 53 -18.37 -6.81 -9.09
CA GLY A 53 -19.64 -7.46 -9.40
C GLY A 53 -19.57 -8.99 -9.45
N PRO A 54 -20.74 -9.65 -9.37
CA PRO A 54 -20.83 -11.11 -9.23
C PRO A 54 -20.35 -11.88 -10.47
N GLN A 55 -20.38 -11.25 -11.65
CA GLN A 55 -19.96 -11.83 -12.93
C GLN A 55 -18.44 -11.73 -13.15
N ALA A 56 -17.70 -11.01 -12.30
CA ALA A 56 -16.27 -10.84 -12.45
C ALA A 56 -15.54 -12.21 -12.41
N PRO A 57 -14.63 -12.49 -13.37
CA PRO A 57 -13.82 -13.70 -13.37
C PRO A 57 -13.02 -13.86 -12.08
N ARG A 58 -12.95 -15.09 -11.54
CA ARG A 58 -12.18 -15.39 -10.31
C ARG A 58 -10.73 -14.93 -10.38
N ARG A 59 -10.11 -15.04 -11.57
CA ARG A 59 -8.73 -14.59 -11.81
C ARG A 59 -8.57 -13.08 -11.62
N GLU A 60 -9.55 -12.30 -12.07
CA GLU A 60 -9.55 -10.85 -11.94
C GLU A 60 -9.74 -10.43 -10.48
N VAL A 61 -10.70 -11.02 -9.77
CA VAL A 61 -10.90 -10.80 -8.33
C VAL A 61 -9.62 -11.12 -7.56
N ARG A 62 -8.97 -12.26 -7.85
CA ARG A 62 -7.70 -12.64 -7.21
C ARG A 62 -6.58 -11.64 -7.49
N TRP A 63 -6.47 -11.17 -8.73
CA TRP A 63 -5.46 -10.18 -9.11
C TRP A 63 -5.70 -8.83 -8.42
N ALA A 64 -6.93 -8.34 -8.42
CA ALA A 64 -7.33 -7.13 -7.72
C ALA A 64 -7.05 -7.25 -6.22
N THR A 65 -7.41 -8.38 -5.61
CA THR A 65 -7.11 -8.69 -4.20
C THR A 65 -5.63 -8.56 -3.91
N ARG A 66 -4.76 -9.23 -4.69
CA ARG A 66 -3.30 -9.16 -4.49
C ARG A 66 -2.77 -7.73 -4.66
N ARG A 67 -3.33 -6.95 -5.59
CA ARG A 67 -2.97 -5.54 -5.77
C ARG A 67 -3.36 -4.67 -4.58
N VAL A 68 -4.50 -4.92 -3.93
CA VAL A 68 -4.89 -4.19 -2.72
C VAL A 68 -3.82 -4.29 -1.63
N PHE A 69 -3.26 -5.48 -1.40
CA PHE A 69 -2.21 -5.66 -0.37
C PHE A 69 -0.98 -4.80 -0.65
N ARG A 70 -0.53 -4.74 -1.91
CA ARG A 70 0.61 -3.89 -2.31
C ARG A 70 0.26 -2.41 -2.22
N ASN A 71 -0.93 -2.02 -2.70
CA ASN A 71 -1.37 -0.63 -2.69
C ASN A 71 -1.54 -0.09 -1.27
N VAL A 72 -2.08 -0.88 -0.34
CA VAL A 72 -2.22 -0.48 1.07
C VAL A 72 -0.84 -0.30 1.72
N ALA A 73 0.12 -1.19 1.43
CA ALA A 73 1.49 -1.02 1.91
C ALA A 73 2.14 0.26 1.34
N ARG A 74 1.94 0.54 0.05
CA ARG A 74 2.42 1.79 -0.58
C ARG A 74 1.71 3.04 -0.04
N TYR A 75 0.42 2.95 0.28
CA TYR A 75 -0.30 4.05 0.94
C TYR A 75 0.37 4.46 2.27
N TYR A 76 0.84 3.50 3.07
CA TYR A 76 1.60 3.83 4.28
C TYR A 76 2.99 4.43 3.97
N ALA A 77 3.63 4.02 2.88
CA ALA A 77 4.86 4.65 2.39
C ALA A 77 4.63 6.11 2.00
N ASP A 78 3.53 6.40 1.31
CA ASP A 78 3.13 7.76 0.96
C ASP A 78 2.87 8.56 2.25
N LEU A 79 2.12 8.00 3.20
CA LEU A 79 1.78 8.66 4.46
C LEU A 79 3.01 9.07 5.28
N ILE A 80 4.06 8.25 5.35
CA ILE A 80 5.29 8.57 6.08
C ILE A 80 6.26 9.47 5.30
N THR A 81 6.03 9.71 4.00
CA THR A 81 6.89 10.58 3.18
C THR A 81 6.27 11.93 2.88
N ILE A 82 4.93 12.05 2.86
CA ILE A 82 4.19 13.30 2.66
C ILE A 82 4.74 14.47 3.49
N PRO A 83 5.03 14.33 4.80
CA PRO A 83 5.51 15.47 5.60
C PRO A 83 6.87 16.02 5.17
N ARG A 84 7.62 15.31 4.32
CA ARG A 84 8.94 15.71 3.80
C ARG A 84 8.89 16.13 2.33
N LEU A 85 7.73 16.05 1.71
CA LEU A 85 7.55 16.35 0.30
C LEU A 85 7.42 17.86 0.14
N ASP A 86 8.22 18.47 -0.74
CA ASP A 86 7.99 19.85 -1.17
C ASP A 86 6.82 19.87 -2.16
N PRO A 87 5.68 20.51 -1.84
CA PRO A 87 4.52 20.56 -2.73
C PRO A 87 4.82 21.20 -4.09
N LYS A 88 5.73 22.19 -4.13
CA LYS A 88 6.10 22.90 -5.36
C LYS A 88 6.94 22.00 -6.26
N GLU A 89 7.96 21.34 -5.69
CA GLU A 89 8.78 20.36 -6.41
C GLU A 89 7.92 19.20 -6.94
N PHE A 90 6.95 18.73 -6.16
CA PHE A 90 6.05 17.67 -6.58
C PHE A 90 5.15 18.07 -7.76
N HIS A 91 4.56 19.27 -7.70
CA HIS A 91 3.75 19.79 -8.80
C HIS A 91 4.57 19.86 -10.10
N ASP A 92 5.76 20.46 -10.03
CA ASP A 92 6.58 20.71 -11.21
C ASP A 92 7.14 19.42 -11.85
N ARG A 93 7.34 18.35 -11.08
CA ARG A 93 7.85 17.06 -11.60
C ARG A 93 6.78 16.09 -12.11
N ARG A 94 5.54 16.17 -11.62
CA ARG A 94 4.52 15.14 -11.86
C ARG A 94 3.24 15.63 -12.53
N LEU A 95 2.97 16.94 -12.51
CA LEU A 95 1.70 17.51 -12.97
C LEU A 95 1.87 18.59 -14.06
N ARG A 96 3.11 18.87 -14.49
CA ARG A 96 3.40 19.55 -15.76
C ARG A 96 3.57 18.51 -16.85
#